data_AF-A0A8J6HXN7-F1
#
_entry.id   AF-A0A8J6HXN7-F1
#
_cell.length_a   1.000
_cell.length_b   1.000
_cell.length_c   1.000
_cell.angle_alpha   90.00
_cell.angle_beta   90.00
_cell.angle_gamma   90.00
#
_symmetry.space_group_name_H-M   'P 1'
#
loop_
_entity.id
_entity.type
_entity.pdbx_description
1 polymer ?
#
loop_
_entity_poly.entity_id
_entity_poly.type
_entity_poly.pdbx_seq_one_letter_code
_entity_poly.pdbx_strand_id
1 'polypeptide(L)'
;MPLRGRANDYQSQSVTTERETDAELVKQLAAHACAQGLKLAGEGGLLQRFTKVVIESALEGEMDDHLGYGKHERAGRGGEDGEISRSGNARDGVRAKKLLTDIGPVDIEVQRDRDASFEPVIFIDAINVMIRDGQVANRPIYV
;
A
#
# COMPACT_ATOMS: atom_id res chain seq x y z
N MET A 1 -21.01 42.92 29.05
CA MET A 1 -21.30 42.17 27.80
C MET A 1 -20.25 41.08 27.63
N PRO A 2 -20.60 39.78 27.57
CA PRO A 2 -19.65 38.74 27.18
C PRO A 2 -19.87 38.30 25.73
N LEU A 3 -18.81 38.28 24.93
CA LEU A 3 -18.81 37.66 23.60
C LEU A 3 -18.59 36.16 23.74
N ARG A 4 -19.59 35.39 23.28
CA ARG A 4 -19.67 33.94 23.36
C ARG A 4 -18.78 33.32 22.29
N GLY A 5 -17.69 32.66 22.69
CA GLY A 5 -16.88 31.84 21.79
C GLY A 5 -17.69 30.67 21.24
N ARG A 6 -17.91 30.68 19.92
CA ARG A 6 -18.40 29.54 19.12
C ARG A 6 -17.41 29.32 17.99
N ALA A 7 -16.35 28.58 18.26
CA ALA A 7 -15.47 28.04 17.24
C ALA A 7 -14.85 26.75 17.81
N ASN A 8 -15.46 25.60 17.48
CA ASN A 8 -14.81 24.28 17.44
C ASN A 8 -15.77 23.13 17.06
N ASP A 9 -17.07 23.35 16.91
CA ASP A 9 -18.03 22.26 16.68
C ASP A 9 -17.97 21.63 15.27
N TYR A 10 -17.43 22.35 14.27
CA TYR A 10 -17.40 21.86 12.88
C TYR A 10 -16.36 20.75 12.64
N GLN A 11 -15.18 20.84 13.26
CA GLN A 11 -14.15 19.81 13.12
C GLN A 11 -14.49 18.53 13.91
N SER A 12 -15.33 18.64 14.94
CA SER A 12 -15.76 17.47 15.72
C SER A 12 -16.78 16.61 14.97
N GLN A 13 -17.62 17.19 14.12
CA GLN A 13 -18.67 16.46 13.40
C GLN A 13 -18.14 15.70 12.18
N SER A 14 -17.16 16.27 11.46
CA SER A 14 -16.56 15.62 10.27
C SER A 14 -15.80 14.34 10.64
N VAL A 15 -14.99 14.39 11.71
CA VAL A 15 -14.16 13.25 12.15
C VAL A 15 -15.01 12.11 12.72
N THR A 16 -16.15 12.38 13.38
CA THR A 16 -17.08 11.32 13.80
C THR A 16 -17.80 10.67 12.62
N THR A 17 -18.17 11.46 11.60
CA THR A 17 -18.85 10.96 10.41
C THR A 17 -17.95 10.03 9.60
N GLU A 18 -16.67 10.37 9.45
CA GLU A 18 -15.67 9.55 8.74
C GLU A 18 -15.41 8.19 9.43
N ARG A 19 -15.34 8.18 10.76
CA ARG A 19 -15.18 6.94 11.54
C ARG A 19 -16.40 6.02 11.46
N GLU A 20 -17.59 6.59 11.38
CA GLU A 20 -18.83 5.83 11.19
C GLU A 20 -18.90 5.21 9.79
N THR A 21 -18.44 5.92 8.76
CA THR A 21 -18.37 5.38 7.39
C THR A 21 -17.38 4.23 7.26
N ASP A 22 -16.22 4.31 7.91
CA ASP A 22 -15.22 3.23 7.88
C ASP A 22 -15.74 1.95 8.53
N ALA A 23 -16.40 2.08 9.69
CA ALA A 23 -17.00 0.95 10.37
C ALA A 23 -18.10 0.28 9.53
N GLU A 24 -18.87 1.06 8.78
CA GLU A 24 -19.91 0.55 7.89
C GLU A 24 -19.33 -0.16 6.66
N LEU A 25 -18.27 0.39 6.04
CA LEU A 25 -17.55 -0.27 4.96
C LEU A 25 -16.95 -1.61 5.37
N VAL A 26 -16.36 -1.68 6.57
CA VAL A 26 -15.81 -2.94 7.12
C VAL A 26 -16.92 -3.97 7.33
N LYS A 27 -18.08 -3.56 7.86
CA LYS A 27 -19.24 -4.47 8.01
C LYS A 27 -19.73 -4.98 6.66
N GLN A 28 -19.83 -4.10 5.66
CA GLN A 28 -20.26 -4.48 4.31
C GLN A 28 -19.27 -5.47 3.67
N LEU A 29 -17.97 -5.23 3.80
CA LEU A 29 -16.93 -6.14 3.30
C LEU A 29 -17.02 -7.52 3.97
N ALA A 30 -17.18 -7.55 5.29
CA ALA A 30 -17.31 -8.80 6.05
C ALA A 30 -18.60 -9.56 5.69
N ALA A 31 -19.73 -8.85 5.56
CA ALA A 31 -21.00 -9.44 5.15
C ALA A 31 -20.93 -10.04 3.74
N HIS A 32 -20.32 -9.31 2.79
CA HIS A 32 -20.11 -9.80 1.44
C HIS A 32 -19.21 -11.03 1.41
N ALA A 33 -18.12 -11.06 2.19
CA ALA A 33 -17.25 -12.21 2.29
C ALA A 33 -17.98 -13.45 2.85
N CYS A 34 -18.78 -13.28 3.91
CA CYS A 34 -19.63 -14.34 4.46
C CYS A 34 -20.64 -14.85 3.43
N ALA A 35 -21.28 -13.96 2.67
CA ALA A 35 -22.24 -14.34 1.62
C ALA A 35 -21.56 -15.15 0.49
N GLN A 36 -20.28 -14.92 0.22
CA GLN A 36 -19.47 -15.68 -0.73
C GLN A 36 -18.87 -16.97 -0.15
N GLY A 37 -19.14 -17.29 1.13
CA GLY A 37 -18.57 -18.46 1.81
C GLY A 37 -17.06 -18.35 2.07
N LEU A 38 -16.49 -17.14 2.03
CA LEU A 38 -15.08 -16.92 2.33
C LEU A 38 -14.85 -17.06 3.83
N LYS A 39 -13.79 -17.78 4.20
CA LYS A 39 -13.30 -17.80 5.57
C LYS A 39 -12.82 -16.40 5.95
N LEU A 40 -13.13 -15.96 7.16
CA LEU A 40 -12.61 -14.68 7.68
C LEU A 40 -11.10 -14.73 7.84
N ALA A 41 -10.58 -15.79 8.46
CA ALA A 41 -9.16 -16.04 8.70
C ALA A 41 -8.71 -17.39 8.12
N GLY A 42 -7.40 -17.58 7.98
CA GLY A 42 -6.78 -18.76 7.39
C GLY A 42 -6.48 -18.59 5.89
N GLU A 43 -5.86 -19.63 5.31
CA GLU A 43 -5.34 -19.59 3.94
C GLU A 43 -6.44 -19.25 2.91
N GLY A 44 -6.18 -18.23 2.10
CA GLY A 44 -7.10 -17.73 1.08
C GLY A 44 -8.31 -16.96 1.62
N GLY A 45 -8.38 -16.73 2.93
CA GLY A 45 -9.44 -16.01 3.62
C GLY A 45 -9.42 -14.49 3.40
N LEU A 46 -10.45 -13.81 3.90
CA LEU A 46 -10.65 -12.37 3.71
C LEU A 46 -9.45 -11.56 4.23
N LEU A 47 -8.98 -11.84 5.44
CA LEU A 47 -7.89 -11.09 6.05
C LEU A 47 -6.59 -11.18 5.23
N GLN A 48 -6.27 -12.36 4.68
CA GLN A 48 -5.08 -12.51 3.83
C GLN A 48 -5.19 -11.72 2.52
N ARG A 49 -6.37 -11.72 1.89
CA ARG A 49 -6.62 -10.92 0.68
C ARG A 49 -6.55 -9.43 0.98
N PHE A 50 -7.10 -9.00 2.11
CA PHE A 50 -7.04 -7.62 2.55
C PHE A 50 -5.59 -7.18 2.79
N THR A 51 -4.83 -7.96 3.55
CA THR A 51 -3.40 -7.69 3.79
C THR A 51 -2.61 -7.65 2.48
N LYS A 52 -2.87 -8.56 1.54
CA LYS A 52 -2.27 -8.51 0.19
C LYS A 52 -2.52 -7.16 -0.48
N VAL A 53 -3.79 -6.75 -0.58
CA VAL A 53 -4.18 -5.50 -1.26
C VAL A 53 -3.52 -4.30 -0.58
N VAL A 54 -3.56 -4.21 0.76
CA VAL A 54 -2.94 -3.10 1.50
C VAL A 54 -1.44 -3.00 1.21
N ILE A 55 -0.74 -4.12 1.23
CA ILE A 55 0.72 -4.14 0.99
C ILE A 55 1.03 -3.78 -0.46
N GLU A 56 0.31 -4.34 -1.43
CA GLU A 56 0.51 -4.03 -2.85
C GLU A 56 0.20 -2.56 -3.18
N SER A 57 -0.87 -2.00 -2.59
CA SER A 57 -1.20 -0.58 -2.76
C SER A 57 -0.16 0.35 -2.14
N ALA A 58 0.38 0.00 -0.97
CA ALA A 58 1.46 0.79 -0.37
C ALA A 58 2.75 0.72 -1.20
N LEU A 59 3.11 -0.45 -1.72
CA LEU A 59 4.25 -0.62 -2.63
C LEU A 59 4.05 0.12 -3.96
N GLU A 60 2.81 0.20 -4.46
CA GLU A 60 2.50 0.97 -5.66
C GLU A 60 2.74 2.47 -5.44
N GLY A 61 2.31 3.00 -4.29
CA GLY A 61 2.57 4.37 -3.87
C GLY A 61 4.06 4.68 -3.69
N GLU A 62 4.80 3.81 -2.98
CA GLU A 62 6.26 3.99 -2.85
C GLU A 62 6.98 3.97 -4.22
N MET A 63 6.50 3.18 -5.17
CA MET A 63 7.04 3.17 -6.53
C MET A 63 6.67 4.43 -7.34
N ASP A 64 5.48 5.01 -7.12
CA ASP A 64 5.11 6.30 -7.71
C ASP A 64 6.04 7.40 -7.18
N ASP A 65 6.31 7.41 -5.86
CA ASP A 65 7.23 8.35 -5.23
C ASP A 65 8.68 8.15 -5.72
N HIS A 66 9.14 6.90 -5.83
CA HIS A 66 10.48 6.55 -6.31
C HIS A 66 10.73 7.00 -7.75
N LEU A 67 9.73 6.88 -8.63
CA LEU A 67 9.83 7.27 -10.04
C LEU A 67 9.44 8.73 -10.30
N GLY A 68 8.70 9.34 -9.37
CA GLY A 68 8.15 10.68 -9.46
C GLY A 68 6.96 10.79 -10.43
N TYR A 69 6.27 9.69 -10.72
CA TYR A 69 5.07 9.70 -11.57
C TYR A 69 4.20 8.46 -11.37
N GLY A 70 2.90 8.63 -11.61
CA GLY A 70 1.89 7.59 -11.49
C GLY A 70 2.02 6.47 -12.53
N LYS A 71 1.53 5.27 -12.20
CA LYS A 71 1.38 4.21 -13.21
C LYS A 71 0.51 4.69 -14.40
N HIS A 72 1.03 4.49 -15.62
CA HIS A 72 0.44 4.96 -16.89
C HIS A 72 0.47 6.48 -17.11
N GLU A 73 1.09 7.24 -16.21
CA GLU A 73 1.39 8.64 -16.45
C GLU A 73 2.56 8.76 -17.43
N ARG A 74 2.52 9.78 -18.29
CA ARG A 74 3.63 10.03 -19.22
C ARG A 74 4.81 10.56 -18.42
N ALA A 75 5.83 9.73 -18.21
CA ALA A 75 7.12 10.15 -17.70
C ALA A 75 7.58 11.41 -18.45
N GLY A 76 7.67 12.54 -17.74
CA GLY A 76 8.05 13.84 -18.29
C GLY A 76 6.97 14.94 -18.34
N ARG A 77 5.76 14.72 -17.79
CA ARG A 77 4.75 15.79 -17.57
C ARG A 77 3.91 15.51 -16.32
N GLY A 78 4.47 15.55 -15.12
CA GLY A 78 3.70 15.13 -13.95
C GLY A 78 4.13 15.63 -12.57
N GLY A 79 5.26 16.32 -12.42
CA GLY A 79 5.56 16.99 -11.13
C GLY A 79 4.70 18.25 -10.99
N GLU A 80 4.07 18.43 -9.82
CA GLU A 80 3.36 19.65 -9.41
C GLU A 80 4.23 20.93 -9.47
N ASP A 81 5.54 20.72 -9.50
CA ASP A 81 6.65 21.66 -9.55
C ASP A 81 7.32 21.75 -10.93
N GLY A 82 6.85 20.99 -11.92
CA GLY A 82 7.41 21.02 -13.28
C GLY A 82 8.83 20.45 -13.40
N GLU A 83 9.33 19.71 -12.40
CA GLU A 83 10.57 18.95 -12.58
C GLU A 83 10.33 17.81 -13.58
N ILE A 84 11.03 17.88 -14.70
CA ILE A 84 11.11 16.78 -15.67
C ILE A 84 11.72 15.61 -14.92
N SER A 85 11.01 14.48 -14.77
CA SER A 85 11.62 13.23 -14.29
C SER A 85 12.78 12.89 -15.21
N ARG A 86 14.01 13.19 -14.76
CA ARG A 86 15.26 13.04 -15.53
C ARG A 86 15.81 11.63 -15.43
N SER A 87 15.24 10.79 -14.57
CA SER A 87 15.65 9.41 -14.48
C SER A 87 15.09 8.70 -15.72
N GLY A 88 15.94 8.11 -16.55
CA GLY A 88 15.50 7.22 -17.63
C GLY A 88 14.88 5.91 -17.11
N ASN A 89 14.62 5.85 -15.79
CA ASN A 89 14.07 4.72 -15.07
C ASN A 89 12.57 4.60 -15.35
N ALA A 90 12.08 3.37 -15.28
CA ALA A 90 10.67 3.07 -15.48
C ALA A 90 10.31 1.75 -14.80
N ARG A 91 9.02 1.54 -14.56
CA ARG A 91 8.49 0.24 -14.13
C ARG A 91 8.85 -0.84 -15.16
N ASP A 92 9.47 -1.93 -14.70
CA ASP A 92 9.92 -3.06 -15.52
C ASP A 92 9.48 -4.40 -14.91
N GLY A 93 8.17 -4.57 -14.84
CA GLY A 93 7.51 -5.81 -14.47
C GLY A 93 7.20 -5.97 -12.98
N VAL A 94 6.75 -7.17 -12.64
CA VAL A 94 6.30 -7.56 -11.29
C VAL A 94 7.00 -8.83 -10.84
N ARG A 95 7.29 -8.92 -9.54
CA ARG A 95 7.89 -10.10 -8.91
C ARG A 95 6.99 -10.63 -7.80
N ALA A 96 6.69 -11.92 -7.84
CA ALA A 96 6.01 -12.58 -6.74
C ALA A 96 6.92 -12.70 -5.50
N LYS A 97 6.39 -12.37 -4.32
CA LYS A 97 7.04 -12.55 -3.01
C LYS A 97 6.05 -13.14 -2.03
N LYS A 98 6.48 -14.15 -1.27
CA LYS A 98 5.68 -14.74 -0.18
C LYS A 98 6.11 -14.12 1.14
N LEU A 99 5.20 -13.41 1.80
CA LEU A 99 5.37 -12.83 3.12
C LEU A 99 4.82 -13.77 4.18
N LEU A 100 5.54 -13.95 5.28
CA LEU A 100 5.03 -14.64 6.45
C LEU A 100 4.50 -13.59 7.42
N THR A 101 3.22 -13.68 7.74
CA THR A 101 2.51 -12.77 8.63
C THR A 101 1.78 -13.55 9.71
N ASP A 102 1.31 -12.88 10.76
CA ASP A 102 0.59 -13.54 11.87
C ASP A 102 -0.72 -14.21 11.43
N ILE A 103 -1.32 -13.75 10.31
CA ILE A 103 -2.51 -14.35 9.71
C ILE A 103 -2.19 -15.49 8.72
N GLY A 104 -0.92 -15.88 8.63
CA GLY A 104 -0.40 -16.91 7.73
C GLY A 104 0.41 -16.35 6.55
N PRO A 105 0.81 -17.22 5.60
CA PRO A 105 1.55 -16.80 4.42
C PRO A 105 0.66 -16.01 3.46
N VAL A 106 1.20 -14.91 2.91
CA VAL A 106 0.54 -14.05 1.92
C VAL A 106 1.43 -13.91 0.69
N ASP A 107 0.91 -14.22 -0.48
CA ASP A 107 1.59 -14.01 -1.75
C ASP A 107 1.25 -12.64 -2.33
N ILE A 108 2.27 -11.82 -2.58
CA ILE A 108 2.15 -10.46 -3.12
C ILE A 108 2.95 -10.32 -4.42
N GLU A 109 2.57 -9.34 -5.23
CA GLU A 109 3.28 -8.90 -6.42
C GLU A 109 3.94 -7.54 -6.15
N VAL A 110 5.27 -7.51 -6.25
CA VAL A 110 6.07 -6.31 -6.02
C VAL A 110 6.49 -5.74 -7.36
N GLN A 111 6.22 -4.45 -7.58
CA GLN A 111 6.69 -3.73 -8.77
C GLN A 111 8.21 -3.59 -8.74
N ARG A 112 8.84 -3.66 -9.92
CA ARG A 112 10.27 -3.44 -10.08
C ARG A 112 10.53 -2.24 -10.99
N ASP A 113 11.61 -1.52 -10.75
CA ASP A 113 12.13 -0.50 -11.65
C ASP A 113 13.25 -1.07 -12.55
N ARG A 114 13.38 -0.49 -13.75
CA ARG A 114 14.34 -0.92 -14.78
C ARG A 114 15.77 -0.87 -14.28
N ASP A 115 16.11 0.18 -13.54
CA ASP A 115 17.45 0.40 -13.01
C ASP A 115 17.75 -0.44 -11.76
N ALA A 116 16.76 -1.20 -11.26
CA ALA A 116 16.86 -2.05 -10.08
C ALA A 116 17.31 -1.29 -8.81
N SER A 117 16.90 -0.03 -8.69
CA SER A 117 17.25 0.89 -7.61
C SER A 117 16.16 1.04 -6.56
N PHE A 118 14.97 0.48 -6.79
CA PHE A 118 13.85 0.59 -5.85
C PHE A 118 14.06 -0.30 -4.61
N GLU A 119 14.09 0.34 -3.44
CA GLU A 119 14.19 -0.31 -2.13
C GLU A 119 12.95 0.04 -1.28
N PRO A 120 11.93 -0.84 -1.21
CA PRO A 120 10.67 -0.53 -0.56
C PRO A 120 10.80 -0.44 0.98
N VAL A 121 10.32 0.66 1.54
CA VAL A 121 10.42 1.01 2.96
C VAL A 121 9.45 0.18 3.81
N ILE A 122 8.27 -0.16 3.26
CA ILE A 122 7.25 -0.98 3.96
C ILE A 122 7.79 -2.32 4.47
N PHE A 123 8.83 -2.88 3.86
CA PHE A 123 9.47 -4.13 4.32
C PHE A 123 10.52 -3.92 5.42
N ILE A 124 10.93 -2.68 5.67
CA ILE A 124 11.93 -2.32 6.68
C ILE A 124 11.23 -1.86 7.97
N ASP A 125 10.21 -1.00 7.85
CA ASP A 125 9.70 -0.24 9.00
C ASP A 125 8.31 -0.68 9.50
N ALA A 126 7.40 -1.09 8.61
CA ALA A 126 5.96 -1.02 8.90
C ALA A 126 5.26 -2.36 9.16
N ILE A 127 5.87 -3.48 8.77
CA ILE A 127 5.25 -4.80 8.92
C ILE A 127 6.31 -5.76 9.45
N ASN A 128 5.99 -6.48 10.54
CA ASN A 128 6.78 -7.61 11.00
C ASN A 128 6.63 -8.77 10.00
N VAL A 129 7.27 -8.63 8.84
CA VAL A 129 7.38 -9.68 7.85
C VAL A 129 8.48 -10.60 8.36
N MET A 130 8.14 -11.83 8.73
CA MET A 130 9.16 -12.85 8.96
C MET A 130 9.72 -13.23 7.58
N ILE A 131 10.71 -12.45 7.12
CA ILE A 131 11.48 -12.77 5.93
C ILE A 131 12.28 -14.02 6.27
N ARG A 132 12.16 -15.08 5.47
CA ARG A 132 12.91 -16.34 5.67
C ARG A 132 14.38 -16.02 5.99
N ASP A 133 14.91 -16.62 7.06
CA ASP A 133 16.30 -16.49 7.57
C ASP A 133 17.40 -16.93 6.58
N GLY A 134 17.36 -16.52 5.29
CA GLY A 134 18.46 -16.85 4.39
C GLY A 134 18.28 -16.70 2.89
N GLN A 135 17.20 -16.13 2.35
CA GLN A 135 17.15 -15.87 0.90
C GLN A 135 16.36 -14.59 0.55
N VAL A 136 17.01 -13.44 0.74
CA VAL A 136 16.81 -12.30 -0.15
C VAL A 136 18.19 -11.86 -0.60
N ALA A 137 18.64 -12.36 -1.75
CA ALA A 137 19.83 -11.84 -2.38
C ALA A 137 19.42 -10.62 -3.21
N ASN A 138 19.69 -9.42 -2.70
CA ASN A 138 19.92 -8.26 -3.56
C ASN A 138 21.29 -8.50 -4.23
N ARG A 139 21.31 -9.12 -5.42
CA ARG A 139 22.54 -9.27 -6.20
C ARG A 139 22.58 -8.12 -7.20
N PRO A 140 23.37 -7.05 -6.96
CA PRO A 140 23.66 -6.10 -8.02
C PRO A 140 24.41 -6.84 -9.13
N ILE A 141 23.84 -6.86 -10.33
CA ILE A 141 24.51 -7.34 -11.54
C ILE A 141 25.25 -6.13 -12.11
N TYR A 142 26.57 -6.10 -11.98
CA TYR A 142 27.41 -5.20 -12.77
C TYR A 142 27.74 -5.93 -14.08
N VAL A 143 27.31 -5.37 -15.22
CA VAL A 143 27.78 -5.74 -16.56
C VAL A 143 28.81 -4.72 -16.99
#